data_AF-A0A1I4JHT6-F1
#
_entry.id   AF-A0A1I4JHT6-F1
#
_cell.length_a   1.000
_cell.length_b   1.000
_cell.length_c   1.000
_cell.angle_alpha   90.00
_cell.angle_beta   90.00
_cell.angle_gamma   90.00
#
_symmetry.space_group_name_H-M   'P 1'
#
loop_
_entity.id
_entity.type
_entity.pdbx_description
1 polymer ?
#
loop_
_entity_poly.entity_id
_entity_poly.type
_entity_poly.pdbx_seq_one_letter_code
_entity_poly.pdbx_strand_id
1 'polypeptide(L)' 'METKQSPLMTVKETAEYLRFSKETIYRLIASNDIPALKIGRSWKIHKFELEELIEWELKNKTIKQCY' A
#
# COMPACT_ATOMS: atom_id res chain seq x y z
N MET A 1 -18.35 -8.82 -17.73
CA MET A 1 -17.95 -7.73 -16.82
C MET A 1 -17.13 -8.37 -15.72
N GLU A 2 -15.82 -8.40 -15.89
CA GLU A 2 -14.93 -9.09 -14.97
C GLU A 2 -14.75 -8.20 -13.75
N THR A 3 -15.45 -8.52 -12.66
CA THR A 3 -15.18 -7.91 -11.37
C THR A 3 -13.75 -8.27 -11.01
N LYS A 4 -12.82 -7.32 -11.12
CA LYS A 4 -11.44 -7.46 -10.61
C LYS A 4 -11.54 -7.78 -9.12
N GLN A 5 -11.60 -9.07 -8.79
CA GLN A 5 -11.49 -9.60 -7.44
C GLN A 5 -10.01 -9.50 -7.04
N SER A 6 -9.48 -8.27 -6.97
CA SER A 6 -8.16 -8.05 -6.40
C SER A 6 -8.28 -8.39 -4.92
N PRO A 7 -7.41 -9.24 -4.36
CA PRO A 7 -7.48 -9.58 -2.94
C PRO A 7 -7.37 -8.31 -2.10
N LEU A 8 -8.41 -8.03 -1.30
CA LEU A 8 -8.46 -6.95 -0.33
C LEU A 8 -7.69 -7.36 0.91
N MET A 9 -6.52 -6.75 1.10
CA MET A 9 -5.66 -7.00 2.25
C MET A 9 -6.05 -6.10 3.42
N THR A 10 -5.90 -6.62 4.63
CA THR A 10 -5.96 -5.82 5.85
C THR A 10 -4.64 -5.11 6.13
N VAL A 11 -4.64 -4.15 7.05
CA VAL A 11 -3.40 -3.50 7.55
C VAL A 11 -2.39 -4.53 8.04
N LYS A 12 -2.85 -5.59 8.70
CA LYS A 12 -1.97 -6.63 9.24
C LYS A 12 -1.29 -7.41 8.10
N GLU A 13 -2.08 -7.88 7.13
CA GLU A 13 -1.53 -8.60 5.98
C GLU A 13 -0.60 -7.72 5.15
N THR A 14 -0.92 -6.44 5.00
CA THR A 14 -0.08 -5.47 4.30
C THR A 14 1.25 -5.25 5.03
N ALA A 15 1.21 -5.15 6.37
CA ALA A 15 2.40 -5.04 7.20
C ALA A 15 3.30 -6.28 7.06
N GLU A 16 2.72 -7.48 7.07
CA GLU A 16 3.45 -8.73 6.88
C GLU A 16 4.04 -8.84 5.46
N TYR A 17 3.29 -8.41 4.45
CA TYR A 17 3.73 -8.42 3.05
C TYR A 17 4.90 -7.48 2.79
N LEU A 18 4.83 -6.24 3.28
CA LEU A 18 5.90 -5.24 3.13
C LEU A 18 7.03 -5.36 4.16
N ARG A 19 6.86 -6.26 5.15
CA ARG A 19 7.73 -6.37 6.33
C ARG A 19 7.88 -5.04 7.09
N PHE A 20 6.80 -4.26 7.15
CA PHE A 20 6.73 -3.03 7.93
C PHE A 20 5.96 -3.24 9.23
N SER A 21 6.17 -2.34 10.20
CA SER A 21 5.33 -2.31 11.40
C SER A 21 3.93 -1.81 11.05
N LYS A 22 2.92 -2.25 11.81
CA LYS A 22 1.53 -1.76 11.67
C LYS A 22 1.44 -0.24 11.79
N GLU A 23 2.26 0.36 12.65
CA GLU A 23 2.36 1.81 12.82
C GLU A 23 2.85 2.53 11.55
N THR A 24 3.84 1.97 10.87
CA THR A 24 4.30 2.52 9.58
C THR A 24 3.19 2.45 8.55
N ILE A 25 2.46 1.35 8.46
CA ILE A 25 1.31 1.25 7.55
C ILE A 25 0.24 2.28 7.90
N TYR A 26 -0.13 2.44 9.17
CA TYR A 26 -1.08 3.48 9.58
C TYR A 26 -0.61 4.88 9.22
N ARG A 27 0.70 5.16 9.37
CA ARG A 27 1.28 6.44 8.99
C ARG A 27 1.22 6.67 7.48
N LEU A 28 1.53 5.65 6.68
CA LEU A 28 1.45 5.73 5.22
C LEU A 28 0.00 5.93 4.74
N ILE A 29 -0.97 5.31 5.41
CA ILE A 29 -2.39 5.56 5.15
C ILE A 29 -2.75 7.01 5.54
N ALA A 30 -2.27 7.49 6.70
CA ALA A 30 -2.54 8.86 7.16
C ALA A 30 -1.89 9.94 6.28
N SER A 31 -0.71 9.66 5.74
CA SER A 31 -0.02 10.50 4.75
C SER A 31 -0.60 10.37 3.34
N ASN A 32 -1.57 9.48 3.14
CA ASN A 32 -2.18 9.19 1.84
C ASN A 32 -1.17 8.64 0.80
N ASP A 33 -0.05 8.09 1.27
CA ASP A 33 0.93 7.38 0.44
C ASP A 33 0.37 6.04 -0.03
N ILE A 34 -0.28 5.28 0.87
CA ILE A 34 -0.92 4.01 0.52
C ILE A 34 -2.43 4.22 0.33
N PRO A 35 -2.98 3.91 -0.86
CA PRO A 35 -4.42 3.92 -1.08
C PRO A 35 -5.08 2.83 -0.24
N ALA A 36 -5.85 3.26 0.76
CA ALA A 36 -6.60 2.38 1.64
C ALA A 36 -8.05 2.85 1.79
N LEU A 37 -8.98 1.91 1.72
CA LEU A 37 -10.41 2.16 1.86
C LEU A 37 -10.85 1.80 3.28
N LYS A 38 -11.44 2.76 3.98
CA LYS A 38 -12.02 2.52 5.30
C LYS A 38 -13.40 1.87 5.15
N ILE A 39 -13.51 0.60 5.53
CA ILE A 39 -14.77 -0.14 5.54
C ILE A 39 -15.11 -0.49 6.99
N GLY A 40 -16.09 0.22 7.54
CA GLY A 40 -16.49 0.10 8.94
C GLY A 40 -15.36 0.47 9.89
N ARG A 41 -14.85 -0.53 10.62
CA ARG A 41 -13.74 -0.38 11.60
C ARG A 41 -12.38 -0.83 11.06
N SER A 42 -12.33 -1.29 9.82
CA SER A 42 -11.12 -1.87 9.24
C SER A 42 -10.73 -1.12 7.97
N TRP A 43 -9.41 -1.03 7.74
CA TRP A 43 -8.88 -0.57 6.47
C TRP A 43 -8.70 -1.76 5.53
N LYS A 44 -9.11 -1.57 4.29
CA LYS A 44 -8.97 -2.52 3.19
C LYS A 44 -8.08 -1.90 2.13
N ILE A 45 -7.08 -2.64 1.72
CA ILE A 45 -6.05 -2.19 0.79
C ILE A 45 -6.10 -3.13 -0.41
N HIS A 46 -6.20 -2.56 -1.60
CA HIS A 46 -6.09 -3.34 -2.82
C HIS A 46 -4.62 -3.68 -3.04
N LYS A 47 -4.30 -4.98 -3.07
CA LYS A 47 -2.92 -5.43 -3.32
C LYS A 47 -2.35 -4.86 -4.62
N PHE A 48 -3.18 -4.80 -5.66
CA PHE A 48 -2.79 -4.28 -6.97
C PHE A 48 -2.32 -2.82 -6.92
N GLU A 49 -3.10 -1.94 -6.28
CA GLU A 49 -2.74 -0.53 -6.12
C GLU A 49 -1.48 -0.36 -5.26
N LEU A 50 -1.29 -1.23 -4.26
CA LEU A 50 -0.09 -1.23 -3.43
C LEU A 50 1.16 -1.62 -4.25
N GLU A 51 1.08 -2.64 -5.09
CA GLU A 51 2.18 -3.06 -5.96
C GLU A 51 2.54 -1.96 -6.98
N GLU A 52 1.55 -1.33 -7.60
CA GLU A 52 1.77 -0.19 -8.52
C GLU A 52 2.45 1.00 -7.81
N LEU A 53 2.02 1.33 -6.59
CA LEU A 53 2.65 2.39 -5.79
C LEU A 53 4.12 2.09 -5.51
N ILE A 54 4.44 0.85 -5.12
CA ILE A 54 5.82 0.45 -4.80
C ILE A 54 6.69 0.53 -6.06
N GLU A 55 6.18 0.06 -7.20
CA GLU A 55 6.89 0.17 -8.47
C GLU A 55 7.15 1.63 -8.84
N TRP A 56 6.15 2.50 -8.65
CA TRP A 56 6.28 3.94 -8.86
C TRP A 56 7.34 4.57 -7.94
N GLU A 57 7.32 4.26 -6.65
CA GLU A 57 8.31 4.71 -5.66
C GLU A 57 9.74 4.26 -6.01
N LEU A 58 9.92 3.01 -6.40
CA LEU A 58 11.23 2.46 -6.79
C LEU A 58 11.77 3.13 -8.05
N LYS A 59 10.90 3.43 -9.02
CA LYS A 59 11.24 4.15 -10.26
C LYS A 59 11.60 5.61 -10.01
N ASN A 60 11.00 6.24 -8.99
CA ASN A 60 11.32 7.62 -8.62
C ASN A 60 12.61 7.74 -7.80
N LYS A 61 12.93 6.75 -6.97
CA LYS A 61 14.18 6.73 -6.19
C LYS A 61 15.43 6.53 -7.04
N THR A 62 15.32 5.86 -8.18
CA THR A 62 16.45 5.62 -9.08
C THR A 62 16.98 6.89 -9.78
N ILE A 63 16.27 8.02 -9.68
CA ILE A 63 16.72 9.33 -10.22
C ILE A 63 17.49 10.16 -9.17
N LYS A 64 17.48 9.78 -7.89
CA LYS A 64 18.12 10.55 -6.79
C LYS A 64 19.30 9.85 -6.11
N GLN A 65 20.13 9.12 -6.86
CA GLN A 65 21.43 8.64 -6.35
C GLN A 65 22.63 9.19 -7.13
N CYS A 66 22.50 10.39 -7.68
CA CYS A 66 23.63 11.24 -8.05
C CYS A 66 23.40 12.65 -7.51
N TYR A 67 23.93 12.91 -6.32
CA TYR A 67 24.31 14.25 -5.87
C TYR A 67 25.59 14.12 -5.05
#